data_AF-A0A9P3EJW3-F1
#
_entry.id   AF-A0A9P3EJW3-F1
#
_cell.length_a   1.000
_cell.length_b   1.000
_cell.length_c   1.000
_cell.angle_alpha   90.00
_cell.angle_beta   90.00
_cell.angle_gamma   90.00
#
_symmetry.space_group_name_H-M   'P 1'
#
loop_
_entity.id
_entity.type
_entity.pdbx_description
1 polymer ?
#
loop_
_entity_poly.entity_id
_entity_poly.type
_entity_poly.pdbx_seq_one_letter_code
_entity_poly.pdbx_strand_id
1 'polypeptide(L)'
;MKYKIELLKQNPKTFMDKWYFKNVINEINFVFEGIKKIKNSNNKNISALILSRTMRSCRATTHSDLATLTEPVSEIYYCSKHGKICKPVFSIMKWWKTYSKDTIKRIKEFEKLKTGTFHYCLSGDARTIDIISALSKKQKSFADILNRQKISGIFSSPPYVGLIDYHEQHAYAYDLLDFERKDELEIGSLFKGQGREAQKSYAEGISDVLNNCKKYLKENYNVFLVANNKYNLYPEIAQKAGMKIANTFKRPVLTRTEKDKGAYSEIIFHLKEK
;
A
#
# COMPACT_ATOMS: atom_id res chain seq x y z
N MET A 1 14.47 -8.20 36.89
CA MET A 1 13.48 -8.64 35.87
C MET A 1 13.41 -10.17 35.87
N LYS A 2 12.25 -10.75 36.18
CA LYS A 2 12.03 -12.22 36.33
C LYS A 2 12.18 -13.01 35.02
N TYR A 3 12.14 -12.32 33.87
CA TYR A 3 12.28 -12.90 32.54
C TYR A 3 13.37 -12.11 31.81
N LYS A 4 14.41 -12.80 31.32
CA LYS A 4 15.52 -12.22 30.53
C LYS A 4 15.04 -11.90 29.10
N ILE A 5 14.00 -11.08 28.96
CA ILE A 5 13.48 -10.67 27.65
C ILE A 5 14.35 -9.52 27.15
N GLU A 6 15.18 -9.80 26.15
CA GLU A 6 15.84 -8.76 25.38
C GLU A 6 14.78 -8.04 24.56
N LEU A 7 14.60 -6.75 24.84
CA LEU A 7 13.58 -5.91 24.21
C LEU A 7 14.05 -5.49 22.81
N LEU A 8 14.48 -4.25 22.66
CA LEU A 8 14.98 -3.69 21.40
C LEU A 8 16.49 -3.78 21.36
N LYS A 9 17.05 -4.00 20.17
CA LYS A 9 18.51 -4.02 19.98
C LYS A 9 19.09 -2.62 20.16
N GLN A 10 20.24 -2.53 20.86
CA GLN A 10 20.92 -1.25 21.08
C GLN A 10 21.49 -0.64 19.78
N ASN A 11 21.94 -1.49 18.84
CA ASN A 11 22.48 -1.07 17.54
C ASN A 11 21.75 -1.81 16.40
N PRO A 12 20.55 -1.34 16.01
CA PRO A 12 19.76 -2.01 14.98
C PRO A 12 20.40 -1.84 13.60
N LYS A 13 20.56 -2.96 12.86
CA LYS A 13 21.11 -2.94 11.48
C LYS A 13 20.04 -3.05 10.40
N THR A 14 18.84 -3.52 10.75
CA THR A 14 17.73 -3.77 9.84
C THR A 14 16.46 -3.12 10.36
N PHE A 15 15.44 -3.00 9.52
CA PHE A 15 14.13 -2.51 9.97
C PHE A 15 13.57 -3.44 11.05
N MET A 16 13.70 -4.75 10.84
CA MET A 16 13.30 -5.77 11.81
C MET A 16 13.97 -5.59 13.17
N ASP A 17 15.26 -5.28 13.19
CA ASP A 17 16.03 -5.06 14.43
C ASP A 17 15.57 -3.82 15.22
N LYS A 18 15.13 -2.77 14.51
CA LYS A 18 14.66 -1.52 15.12
C LYS A 18 13.23 -1.66 15.66
N TRP A 19 12.36 -2.34 14.91
CA TRP A 19 10.91 -2.24 15.12
C TRP A 19 10.27 -3.46 15.78
N TYR A 20 11.03 -4.47 16.18
CA TYR A 20 10.47 -5.69 16.80
C TYR A 20 11.31 -6.13 18.00
N PHE A 21 10.64 -6.69 19.01
CA PHE A 21 11.34 -7.35 20.10
C PHE A 21 11.99 -8.65 19.63
N LYS A 22 13.12 -9.02 20.24
CA LYS A 22 13.89 -10.21 19.84
C LYS A 22 13.05 -11.48 19.80
N ASN A 23 12.18 -11.69 20.77
CA ASN A 23 11.32 -12.86 20.82
C ASN A 23 10.26 -12.86 19.68
N VAL A 24 9.76 -11.68 19.30
CA VAL A 24 8.86 -11.52 18.15
C VAL A 24 9.59 -11.83 16.84
N ILE A 25 10.84 -11.38 16.68
CA ILE A 25 11.69 -11.72 15.52
C ILE A 25 11.89 -13.25 15.44
N ASN A 26 12.18 -13.91 16.56
CA ASN A 26 12.34 -15.36 16.60
C ASN A 26 11.06 -16.10 16.17
N GLU A 27 9.88 -15.66 16.63
CA GLU A 27 8.61 -16.24 16.22
C GLU A 27 8.33 -16.02 14.72
N ILE A 28 8.65 -14.82 14.19
CA ILE A 28 8.52 -14.51 12.76
C ILE A 28 9.40 -15.43 11.93
N ASN A 29 10.69 -15.56 12.30
CA ASN A 29 11.64 -16.43 11.61
C ASN A 29 11.20 -17.89 11.65
N PHE A 30 10.73 -18.37 12.81
CA PHE A 30 10.19 -19.74 12.94
C PHE A 30 9.04 -20.00 11.97
N VAL A 31 8.05 -19.08 11.91
CA VAL A 31 6.92 -19.21 10.99
C VAL A 31 7.39 -19.10 9.54
N PHE A 32 8.30 -18.19 9.22
CA PHE A 32 8.83 -18.01 7.87
C PHE A 32 9.55 -19.25 7.35
N GLU A 33 10.38 -19.89 8.17
CA GLU A 33 11.01 -21.17 7.82
C GLU A 33 9.99 -22.30 7.61
N GLY A 34 8.88 -22.28 8.35
CA GLY A 34 7.74 -23.16 8.09
C GLY A 34 7.10 -22.89 6.72
N ILE A 35 6.91 -21.62 6.37
CA ILE A 35 6.31 -21.21 5.08
C ILE A 35 7.20 -21.64 3.90
N LYS A 36 8.51 -21.49 4.00
CA LYS A 36 9.46 -21.91 2.95
C LYS A 36 9.30 -23.38 2.56
N LYS A 37 8.96 -24.25 3.52
CA LYS A 37 8.77 -25.69 3.34
C LYS A 37 7.45 -26.08 2.66
N ILE A 38 6.50 -25.15 2.52
CA ILE A 38 5.22 -25.43 1.84
C ILE A 38 5.48 -25.73 0.35
N LYS A 39 5.01 -26.87 -0.15
CA LYS A 39 5.20 -27.26 -1.56
C LYS A 39 4.27 -26.51 -2.52
N ASN A 40 2.99 -26.36 -2.15
CA ASN A 40 2.01 -25.68 -2.99
C ASN A 40 2.29 -24.16 -3.02
N SER A 41 2.56 -23.62 -4.21
CA SER A 41 2.94 -22.21 -4.41
C SER A 41 1.87 -21.23 -3.93
N ASN A 42 0.58 -21.52 -4.20
CA ASN A 42 -0.52 -20.66 -3.76
C ASN A 42 -0.62 -20.62 -2.23
N ASN A 43 -0.54 -21.78 -1.57
CA ASN A 43 -0.56 -21.85 -0.11
C ASN A 43 0.66 -21.16 0.51
N LYS A 44 1.84 -21.28 -0.11
CA LYS A 44 3.04 -20.57 0.31
C LYS A 44 2.84 -19.06 0.23
N ASN A 45 2.36 -18.55 -0.89
CA ASN A 45 2.13 -17.12 -1.12
C ASN A 45 1.06 -16.56 -0.17
N ILE A 46 -0.04 -17.28 0.04
CA ILE A 46 -1.09 -16.90 1.00
C ILE A 46 -0.52 -16.86 2.42
N SER A 47 0.29 -17.84 2.81
CA SER A 47 0.90 -17.87 4.14
C SER A 47 1.92 -16.74 4.33
N ALA A 48 2.72 -16.43 3.31
CA ALA A 48 3.64 -15.29 3.31
C ALA A 48 2.89 -13.95 3.44
N LEU A 49 1.76 -13.80 2.74
CA LEU A 49 0.89 -12.63 2.88
C LEU A 49 0.31 -12.49 4.29
N ILE A 50 -0.16 -13.60 4.89
CA ILE A 50 -0.64 -13.61 6.27
C ILE A 50 0.49 -13.20 7.24
N LEU A 51 1.71 -13.68 7.02
CA LEU A 51 2.86 -13.34 7.86
C LEU A 51 3.19 -11.85 7.74
N SER A 52 3.25 -11.31 6.52
CA SER A 52 3.43 -9.88 6.27
C SER A 52 2.39 -9.02 6.99
N ARG A 53 1.10 -9.37 6.91
CA ARG A 53 0.03 -8.68 7.68
C ARG A 53 0.22 -8.78 9.19
N THR A 54 0.67 -9.94 9.66
CA THR A 54 0.97 -10.20 11.07
C THR A 54 2.10 -9.31 11.56
N MET A 55 3.18 -9.21 10.81
CA MET A 55 4.36 -8.40 11.11
C MET A 55 3.98 -6.93 11.26
N ARG A 56 3.22 -6.36 10.33
CA ARG A 56 2.73 -4.98 10.41
C ARG A 56 2.13 -4.61 11.77
N SER A 57 1.35 -5.52 12.34
CA SER A 57 0.62 -5.33 13.61
C SER A 57 1.42 -5.71 14.86
N CYS A 58 2.59 -6.34 14.69
CA CYS A 58 3.49 -6.73 15.79
C CYS A 58 4.67 -5.76 15.95
N ARG A 59 4.74 -4.69 15.15
CA ARG A 59 5.73 -3.63 15.33
C ARG A 59 5.63 -3.01 16.72
N ALA A 60 6.77 -2.77 17.35
CA ALA A 60 6.92 -2.05 18.60
C ALA A 60 6.66 -0.55 18.38
N THR A 61 5.42 -0.18 18.09
CA THR A 61 5.00 1.20 17.85
C THR A 61 3.61 1.45 18.45
N THR A 62 3.20 2.70 18.54
CA THR A 62 1.85 3.03 19.01
C THR A 62 0.80 2.72 17.93
N HIS A 63 -0.45 2.47 18.33
CA HIS A 63 -1.54 2.30 17.37
C HIS A 63 -1.78 3.52 16.47
N SER A 64 -1.36 4.72 16.90
CA SER A 64 -1.45 5.95 16.13
C SER A 64 -0.29 6.14 15.14
N ASP A 65 0.86 5.51 15.39
CA ASP A 65 2.07 5.66 14.57
C ASP A 65 2.25 4.49 13.57
N LEU A 66 1.25 3.60 13.46
CA LEU A 66 1.28 2.49 12.50
C LEU A 66 1.39 2.96 11.03
N ALA A 67 0.94 4.18 10.73
CA ALA A 67 1.00 4.76 9.39
C ALA A 67 2.30 5.53 9.14
N THR A 68 2.81 6.21 10.17
CA THR A 68 4.01 7.07 10.11
C THR A 68 4.87 6.71 11.32
N LEU A 69 5.85 5.82 11.09
CA LEU A 69 6.70 5.34 12.16
C LEU A 69 7.61 6.47 12.66
N THR A 70 7.60 6.68 13.98
CA THR A 70 8.42 7.70 14.64
C THR A 70 9.54 7.03 15.43
N GLU A 71 9.24 6.60 16.65
CA GLU A 71 10.17 5.86 17.51
C GLU A 71 9.59 4.53 17.99
N PRO A 72 10.45 3.51 18.18
CA PRO A 72 10.03 2.26 18.79
C PRO A 72 9.54 2.45 20.23
N VAL A 73 8.51 1.71 20.62
CA VAL A 73 7.90 1.77 21.96
C VAL A 73 8.02 0.42 22.65
N SER A 74 8.75 0.40 23.77
CA SER A 74 8.99 -0.78 24.61
C SER A 74 8.14 -0.83 25.88
N GLU A 75 7.45 0.27 26.21
CA GLU A 75 6.66 0.43 27.43
C GLU A 75 5.16 0.53 27.17
N ILE A 76 4.36 0.47 28.23
CA ILE A 76 2.92 0.73 28.14
C ILE A 76 2.67 2.20 27.79
N TYR A 77 1.60 2.47 27.05
CA TYR A 77 1.26 3.83 26.64
C TYR A 77 -0.25 4.02 26.60
N TYR A 78 -0.70 5.25 26.86
CA TYR A 78 -2.10 5.60 26.66
C TYR A 78 -2.41 5.67 25.17
N CYS A 79 -3.43 4.93 24.72
CA CYS A 79 -3.83 4.87 23.33
C CYS A 79 -5.14 5.63 23.12
N SER A 80 -5.06 6.82 22.55
CA SER A 80 -6.24 7.65 22.24
C SER A 80 -7.21 7.00 21.26
N LYS A 81 -6.74 6.05 20.43
CA LYS A 81 -7.59 5.28 19.51
C LYS A 81 -8.48 4.27 20.24
N HIS A 82 -8.00 3.70 21.34
CA HIS A 82 -8.74 2.70 22.13
C HIS A 82 -9.28 3.27 23.45
N GLY A 83 -8.95 4.51 23.80
CA GLY A 83 -9.34 5.14 25.07
C GLY A 83 -8.81 4.40 26.31
N LYS A 84 -7.66 3.73 26.20
CA LYS A 84 -7.10 2.90 27.29
C LYS A 84 -5.59 2.76 27.22
N ILE A 85 -5.00 2.27 28.31
CA ILE A 85 -3.59 1.85 28.33
C ILE A 85 -3.42 0.62 27.43
N CYS A 86 -2.57 0.75 26.42
CA CYS A 86 -2.13 -0.33 25.56
C CYS A 86 -0.71 -0.75 25.94
N LYS A 87 -0.37 -1.98 25.59
CA LYS A 87 0.95 -2.56 25.80
C LYS A 87 1.58 -2.99 24.49
N PRO A 88 2.91 -3.03 24.39
CA PRO A 88 3.60 -3.58 23.24
C PRO A 88 3.23 -5.05 22.98
N VAL A 89 3.40 -5.47 21.72
CA VAL A 89 3.10 -6.84 21.29
C VAL A 89 4.34 -7.69 21.47
N PHE A 90 4.27 -8.68 22.38
CA PHE A 90 5.38 -9.60 22.66
C PHE A 90 5.24 -10.97 21.98
N SER A 91 4.22 -11.19 21.14
CA SER A 91 4.09 -12.44 20.38
C SER A 91 3.22 -12.22 19.16
N ILE A 92 3.55 -12.88 18.05
CA ILE A 92 2.78 -12.85 16.80
C ILE A 92 1.52 -13.71 16.88
N MET A 93 1.43 -14.65 17.82
CA MET A 93 0.42 -15.70 17.86
C MET A 93 -1.02 -15.18 17.73
N LYS A 94 -1.35 -14.09 18.45
CA LYS A 94 -2.68 -13.46 18.38
C LYS A 94 -3.00 -12.98 16.96
N TRP A 95 -2.08 -12.22 16.36
CA TRP A 95 -2.28 -11.61 15.05
C TRP A 95 -2.20 -12.65 13.93
N TRP A 96 -1.28 -13.61 14.03
CA TRP A 96 -1.17 -14.75 13.12
C TRP A 96 -2.49 -15.53 13.03
N LYS A 97 -3.08 -15.90 14.18
CA LYS A 97 -4.39 -16.57 14.23
C LYS A 97 -5.50 -15.71 13.65
N THR A 98 -5.50 -14.41 13.97
CA THR A 98 -6.52 -13.46 13.51
C THR A 98 -6.49 -13.32 11.98
N TYR A 99 -5.31 -13.05 11.42
CA TYR A 99 -5.16 -12.84 9.98
C TYR A 99 -5.29 -14.14 9.18
N SER A 100 -4.93 -15.29 9.76
CA SER A 100 -5.19 -16.60 9.15
C SER A 100 -6.69 -16.83 8.97
N LYS A 101 -7.48 -16.64 10.04
CA LYS A 101 -8.94 -16.79 9.99
C LYS A 101 -9.60 -15.79 9.05
N ASP A 102 -9.21 -14.52 9.12
CA ASP A 102 -9.71 -13.45 8.24
C ASP A 102 -9.40 -13.73 6.77
N THR A 103 -8.18 -14.18 6.45
CA THR A 103 -7.78 -14.48 5.07
C THR A 103 -8.57 -15.64 4.49
N ILE A 104 -8.75 -16.74 5.24
CA ILE A 104 -9.56 -17.88 4.80
C ILE A 104 -11.01 -17.45 4.57
N LYS A 105 -11.58 -16.66 5.48
CA LYS A 105 -12.93 -16.12 5.34
C LYS A 105 -13.07 -15.31 4.04
N ARG A 106 -12.13 -14.38 3.79
CA ARG A 106 -12.12 -13.53 2.59
C ARG A 106 -11.96 -14.32 1.29
N ILE A 107 -11.14 -15.36 1.28
CA ILE A 107 -11.00 -16.24 0.11
C ILE A 107 -12.33 -16.95 -0.19
N LYS A 108 -13.02 -17.47 0.84
CA LYS A 108 -14.34 -18.10 0.67
C LYS A 108 -15.42 -17.11 0.23
N GLU A 109 -15.37 -15.88 0.72
CA GLU A 109 -16.29 -14.81 0.29
C GLU A 109 -16.02 -14.44 -1.17
N PHE A 110 -14.75 -14.22 -1.53
CA PHE A 110 -14.35 -13.90 -2.89
C PHE A 110 -14.69 -15.04 -3.86
N GLU A 111 -14.56 -16.30 -3.45
CA GLU A 111 -14.95 -17.45 -4.26
C GLU A 111 -16.42 -17.42 -4.68
N LYS A 112 -17.31 -16.86 -3.84
CA LYS A 112 -18.74 -16.70 -4.16
C LYS A 112 -19.01 -15.49 -5.06
N LEU A 113 -18.14 -14.47 -5.01
CA LEU A 113 -18.29 -13.22 -5.76
C LEU A 113 -17.56 -13.24 -7.10
N LYS A 114 -16.55 -14.10 -7.27
CA LYS A 114 -15.71 -14.12 -8.46
C LYS A 114 -16.56 -14.46 -9.69
N THR A 115 -16.39 -13.66 -10.73
CA THR A 115 -16.96 -13.90 -12.06
C THR A 115 -15.88 -14.45 -13.00
N GLY A 116 -16.28 -14.93 -14.17
CA GLY A 116 -15.36 -15.38 -15.23
C GLY A 116 -14.61 -14.25 -15.93
N THR A 117 -14.06 -13.30 -15.18
CA THR A 117 -13.33 -12.13 -15.66
C THR A 117 -11.82 -12.30 -15.45
N PHE A 118 -11.03 -11.70 -16.34
CA PHE A 118 -9.58 -11.66 -16.19
C PHE A 118 -9.16 -10.59 -15.18
N HIS A 119 -8.25 -10.96 -14.28
CA HIS A 119 -7.62 -10.04 -13.34
C HIS A 119 -6.13 -10.33 -13.29
N TYR A 120 -5.31 -9.29 -13.37
CA TYR A 120 -3.87 -9.43 -13.24
C TYR A 120 -3.27 -8.22 -12.52
N CYS A 121 -2.32 -8.47 -11.62
CA CYS A 121 -1.56 -7.43 -10.94
C CYS A 121 -0.16 -7.36 -11.55
N LEU A 122 0.15 -6.23 -12.18
CA LEU A 122 1.48 -5.95 -12.73
C LEU A 122 2.27 -5.11 -11.72
N SER A 123 3.54 -5.43 -11.54
CA SER A 123 4.48 -4.65 -10.74
C SER A 123 5.44 -3.91 -11.66
N GLY A 124 5.54 -2.59 -11.49
CA GLY A 124 6.42 -1.71 -12.26
C GLY A 124 6.06 -0.23 -12.05
N ASP A 125 6.88 0.65 -12.61
CA ASP A 125 6.62 2.09 -12.58
C ASP A 125 5.50 2.45 -13.56
N ALA A 126 4.38 2.96 -13.04
CA ALA A 126 3.21 3.30 -13.84
C ALA A 126 3.50 4.38 -14.90
N ARG A 127 4.55 5.20 -14.72
CA ARG A 127 4.97 6.22 -15.69
C ARG A 127 5.54 5.61 -16.97
N THR A 128 6.13 4.42 -16.90
CA THR A 128 6.93 3.86 -18.01
C THR A 128 6.61 2.41 -18.37
N ILE A 129 5.89 1.67 -17.51
CA ILE A 129 5.56 0.27 -17.76
C ILE A 129 4.80 0.12 -19.08
N ASP A 130 5.26 -0.82 -19.90
CA ASP A 130 4.48 -1.29 -21.04
C ASP A 130 3.53 -2.40 -20.58
N ILE A 131 2.25 -2.04 -20.41
CA ILE A 131 1.22 -2.94 -19.89
C ILE A 131 1.03 -4.16 -20.80
N ILE A 132 1.03 -3.99 -22.12
CA ILE A 132 0.79 -5.09 -23.06
C ILE A 132 1.97 -6.07 -23.03
N SER A 133 3.21 -5.56 -23.10
CA SER A 133 4.41 -6.40 -23.02
C SER A 133 4.51 -7.13 -21.68
N ALA A 134 4.28 -6.42 -20.57
CA ALA A 134 4.32 -7.01 -19.23
C ALA A 134 3.24 -8.09 -19.03
N LEU A 135 2.02 -7.84 -19.53
CA LEU A 135 0.92 -8.80 -19.45
C LEU A 135 1.13 -9.99 -20.37
N SER A 136 1.66 -9.79 -21.58
CA SER A 136 1.88 -10.87 -22.57
C SER A 136 2.85 -11.94 -22.04
N LYS A 137 3.87 -11.54 -21.28
CA LYS A 137 4.81 -12.45 -20.59
C LYS A 137 4.14 -13.35 -19.55
N LYS A 138 2.92 -13.03 -19.10
CA LYS A 138 2.21 -13.72 -18.02
C LYS A 138 0.91 -14.37 -18.46
N GLN A 139 0.17 -13.71 -19.33
CA GLN A 139 -1.13 -14.13 -19.82
C GLN A 139 -1.39 -13.55 -21.22
N LYS A 140 -0.81 -14.20 -22.23
CA LYS A 140 -0.88 -13.78 -23.64
C LYS A 140 -2.33 -13.54 -24.12
N SER A 141 -3.26 -14.46 -23.82
CA SER A 141 -4.66 -14.30 -24.22
C SER A 141 -5.31 -13.03 -23.66
N PHE A 142 -4.99 -12.66 -22.43
CA PHE A 142 -5.51 -11.42 -21.83
C PHE A 142 -4.85 -10.19 -22.44
N ALA A 143 -3.54 -10.25 -22.71
CA ALA A 143 -2.84 -9.17 -23.43
C ALA A 143 -3.41 -8.94 -24.84
N ASP A 144 -3.74 -10.01 -25.57
CA ASP A 144 -4.34 -9.91 -26.91
C ASP A 144 -5.73 -9.26 -26.85
N ILE A 145 -6.56 -9.64 -25.86
CA ILE A 145 -7.87 -9.01 -25.61
C ILE A 145 -7.68 -7.52 -25.30
N LEU A 146 -6.75 -7.19 -24.39
CA LEU A 146 -6.46 -5.82 -23.98
C LEU A 146 -5.97 -4.97 -25.15
N ASN A 147 -5.10 -5.51 -26.00
CA ASN A 147 -4.57 -4.80 -27.15
C ASN A 147 -5.68 -4.46 -28.16
N ARG A 148 -6.63 -5.39 -28.37
CA ARG A 148 -7.75 -5.22 -29.30
C ARG A 148 -8.87 -4.34 -28.76
N GLN A 149 -9.31 -4.59 -27.52
CA GLN A 149 -10.49 -3.91 -26.95
C GLN A 149 -10.15 -2.61 -26.23
N LYS A 150 -8.89 -2.45 -25.81
CA LYS A 150 -8.41 -1.32 -25.00
C LYS A 150 -9.19 -1.19 -23.67
N ILE A 151 -8.74 -0.26 -22.82
CA ILE A 151 -9.28 -0.02 -21.48
C ILE A 151 -10.39 1.02 -21.57
N SER A 152 -11.56 0.70 -21.02
CA SER A 152 -12.72 1.61 -21.00
C SER A 152 -12.62 2.73 -19.97
N GLY A 153 -11.79 2.55 -18.94
CA GLY A 153 -11.58 3.57 -17.93
C GLY A 153 -10.61 3.14 -16.83
N ILE A 154 -10.24 4.13 -16.03
CA ILE A 154 -9.36 3.97 -14.87
C ILE A 154 -10.17 4.38 -13.64
N PHE A 155 -10.07 3.59 -12.58
CA PHE A 155 -10.52 3.99 -11.25
C PHE A 155 -9.36 3.82 -10.29
N SER A 156 -8.88 4.91 -9.69
CA SER A 156 -7.70 4.88 -8.84
C SER A 156 -7.77 5.91 -7.73
N SER A 157 -6.97 5.69 -6.69
CA SER A 157 -6.64 6.66 -5.66
C SER A 157 -5.13 6.87 -5.73
N PRO A 158 -4.65 7.92 -6.42
CA PRO A 158 -3.23 8.22 -6.49
C PRO A 158 -2.61 8.37 -5.09
N PRO A 159 -1.28 8.18 -4.95
CA PRO A 159 -0.60 8.54 -3.71
C PRO A 159 -0.87 10.01 -3.36
N TYR A 160 -0.76 10.34 -2.07
CA TYR A 160 -0.98 11.70 -1.59
C TYR A 160 0.36 12.41 -1.38
N VAL A 161 0.48 13.62 -1.92
CA VAL A 161 1.72 14.40 -1.87
C VAL A 161 2.24 14.56 -0.45
N GLY A 162 3.41 13.98 -0.20
CA GLY A 162 4.15 14.04 1.05
C GLY A 162 3.39 13.48 2.24
N LEU A 163 2.49 12.51 2.05
CA LEU A 163 1.69 11.97 3.15
C LEU A 163 2.41 10.86 3.91
N ILE A 164 2.91 9.86 3.19
CA ILE A 164 3.64 8.71 3.75
C ILE A 164 4.71 8.24 2.77
N ASP A 165 5.74 7.58 3.29
CA ASP A 165 6.67 6.77 2.51
C ASP A 165 6.14 5.33 2.48
N TYR A 166 5.69 4.86 1.31
CA TYR A 166 5.02 3.55 1.19
C TYR A 166 5.98 2.39 1.38
N HIS A 167 7.20 2.49 0.83
CA HIS A 167 8.27 1.51 1.01
C HIS A 167 8.64 1.42 2.49
N GLU A 168 8.81 2.55 3.17
CA GLU A 168 9.15 2.55 4.60
C GLU A 168 8.02 2.00 5.47
N GLN A 169 6.77 2.34 5.17
CA GLN A 169 5.61 1.78 5.86
C GLN A 169 5.56 0.24 5.77
N HIS A 170 6.07 -0.34 4.68
CA HIS A 170 6.06 -1.77 4.39
C HIS A 170 7.44 -2.44 4.46
N ALA A 171 8.47 -1.75 4.96
CA ALA A 171 9.87 -2.23 4.94
C ALA A 171 10.04 -3.62 5.55
N TYR A 172 9.24 -3.97 6.58
CA TYR A 172 9.19 -5.31 7.16
C TYR A 172 8.91 -6.44 6.13
N ALA A 173 8.14 -6.16 5.09
CA ALA A 173 7.82 -7.13 4.05
C ALA A 173 8.94 -7.23 3.00
N TYR A 174 9.60 -6.12 2.71
CA TYR A 174 10.78 -6.10 1.83
C TYR A 174 11.93 -6.87 2.48
N ASP A 175 12.21 -6.62 3.75
CA ASP A 175 13.22 -7.36 4.54
C ASP A 175 12.90 -8.87 4.60
N LEU A 176 11.63 -9.23 4.81
CA LEU A 176 11.23 -10.64 4.95
C LEU A 176 11.28 -11.40 3.63
N LEU A 177 10.76 -10.80 2.55
CA LEU A 177 10.55 -11.45 1.26
C LEU A 177 11.69 -11.19 0.27
N ASP A 178 12.71 -10.45 0.69
CA ASP A 178 13.89 -10.10 -0.10
C ASP A 178 13.51 -9.39 -1.41
N PHE A 179 12.60 -8.41 -1.30
CA PHE A 179 12.18 -7.61 -2.45
C PHE A 179 13.08 -6.39 -2.62
N GLU A 180 13.39 -6.06 -3.87
CA GLU A 180 14.09 -4.83 -4.22
C GLU A 180 13.24 -3.61 -3.87
N ARG A 181 13.84 -2.67 -3.14
CA ARG A 181 13.27 -1.37 -2.77
C ARG A 181 13.47 -0.35 -3.89
N LYS A 182 12.42 0.40 -4.24
CA LYS A 182 12.40 1.40 -5.31
C LYS A 182 11.89 2.75 -4.82
N ASP A 183 12.38 3.15 -3.64
CA ASP A 183 11.96 4.36 -2.91
C ASP A 183 12.00 5.62 -3.78
N GLU A 184 13.02 5.78 -4.63
CA GLU A 184 13.16 6.95 -5.50
C GLU A 184 12.06 7.07 -6.56
N LEU A 185 11.40 5.95 -6.90
CA LEU A 185 10.29 5.92 -7.85
C LEU A 185 8.94 6.28 -7.20
N GLU A 186 8.88 6.50 -5.89
CA GLU A 186 7.66 6.96 -5.23
C GLU A 186 7.24 8.34 -5.72
N ILE A 187 5.99 8.45 -6.16
CA ILE A 187 5.36 9.71 -6.51
C ILE A 187 4.73 10.30 -5.24
N GLY A 188 5.24 11.47 -4.81
CA GLY A 188 4.73 12.17 -3.64
C GLY A 188 5.14 11.55 -2.30
N SER A 189 6.35 10.99 -2.20
CA SER A 189 6.88 10.47 -0.93
C SER A 189 6.99 11.55 0.16
N LEU A 190 6.86 11.13 1.42
CA LEU A 190 6.96 12.00 2.60
C LEU A 190 8.38 12.58 2.74
N PHE A 191 9.43 11.81 2.44
CA PHE A 191 10.82 12.31 2.52
C PHE A 191 11.12 13.45 1.52
N LYS A 192 10.37 13.56 0.42
CA LYS A 192 10.42 14.70 -0.52
C LYS A 192 9.63 15.91 -0.04
N GLY A 193 8.84 15.76 1.04
CA GLY A 193 8.08 16.82 1.68
C GLY A 193 6.82 17.25 0.91
N GLN A 194 6.29 18.42 1.29
CA GLN A 194 5.04 18.97 0.75
C GLN A 194 5.21 20.38 0.17
N GLY A 195 6.47 20.82 -0.03
CA GLY A 195 6.79 22.14 -0.58
C GLY A 195 6.36 22.29 -2.05
N ARG A 196 6.52 23.50 -2.61
CA ARG A 196 6.13 23.78 -4.01
C ARG A 196 6.81 22.85 -5.01
N GLU A 197 8.08 22.53 -4.80
CA GLU A 197 8.83 21.61 -5.66
C GLU A 197 8.26 20.18 -5.59
N ALA A 198 7.94 19.69 -4.39
CA ALA A 198 7.31 18.39 -4.19
C ALA A 198 5.92 18.32 -4.84
N GLN A 199 5.14 19.40 -4.74
CA GLN A 199 3.82 19.52 -5.39
C GLN A 199 3.95 19.50 -6.92
N LYS A 200 4.91 20.25 -7.47
CA LYS A 200 5.18 20.27 -8.92
C LYS A 200 5.61 18.89 -9.42
N SER A 201 6.56 18.25 -8.73
CA SER A 201 7.05 16.90 -9.05
C SER A 201 5.94 15.86 -8.96
N TYR A 202 5.07 15.96 -7.94
CA TYR A 202 3.88 15.11 -7.81
C TYR A 202 2.93 15.30 -9.00
N ALA A 203 2.61 16.54 -9.36
CA ALA A 203 1.73 16.83 -10.48
C ALA A 203 2.30 16.31 -11.81
N GLU A 204 3.61 16.47 -12.03
CA GLU A 204 4.35 15.88 -13.16
C GLU A 204 4.20 14.35 -13.15
N GLY A 205 4.54 13.69 -12.04
CA GLY A 205 4.52 12.23 -11.94
C GLY A 205 3.13 11.63 -12.19
N ILE A 206 2.06 12.20 -11.63
CA ILE A 206 0.70 11.74 -11.90
C ILE A 206 0.30 11.99 -13.36
N SER A 207 0.71 13.12 -13.93
CA SER A 207 0.44 13.42 -15.35
C SER A 207 1.16 12.44 -16.28
N ASP A 208 2.39 12.06 -15.96
CA ASP A 208 3.17 11.07 -16.71
C ASP A 208 2.51 9.69 -16.67
N VAL A 209 1.99 9.27 -15.51
CA VAL A 209 1.20 8.04 -15.38
C VAL A 209 -0.02 8.09 -16.30
N LEU A 210 -0.81 9.16 -16.26
CA LEU A 210 -2.00 9.31 -17.11
C LEU A 210 -1.63 9.31 -18.59
N ASN A 211 -0.55 10.01 -18.95
CA ASN A 211 -0.02 10.06 -20.31
C ASN A 211 0.43 8.68 -20.81
N ASN A 212 1.09 7.89 -19.97
CA ASN A 212 1.45 6.53 -20.31
C ASN A 212 0.21 5.64 -20.46
N CYS A 213 -0.77 5.77 -19.56
CA CYS A 213 -2.01 4.99 -19.62
C CYS A 213 -2.81 5.21 -20.90
N LYS A 214 -2.83 6.44 -21.46
CA LYS A 214 -3.60 6.78 -22.68
C LYS A 214 -3.35 5.84 -23.86
N LYS A 215 -2.13 5.28 -24.00
CA LYS A 215 -1.76 4.30 -25.04
C LYS A 215 -2.66 3.04 -25.05
N TYR A 216 -3.26 2.76 -23.89
CA TYR A 216 -4.05 1.57 -23.64
C TYR A 216 -5.55 1.88 -23.49
N LEU A 217 -5.97 3.15 -23.50
CA LEU A 217 -7.37 3.53 -23.37
C LEU A 217 -8.07 3.50 -24.73
N LYS A 218 -9.37 3.18 -24.73
CA LYS A 218 -10.25 3.37 -25.90
C LYS A 218 -10.75 4.81 -25.96
N GLU A 219 -11.23 5.27 -27.11
CA GLU A 219 -11.89 6.57 -27.22
C GLU A 219 -13.04 6.74 -26.21
N ASN A 220 -13.28 7.97 -25.75
CA ASN A 220 -14.31 8.29 -24.77
C ASN A 220 -14.17 7.54 -23.43
N TYR A 221 -12.93 7.16 -23.05
CA TYR A 221 -12.62 6.57 -21.75
C TYR A 221 -13.10 7.43 -20.58
N ASN A 222 -13.19 6.83 -19.38
CA ASN A 222 -13.47 7.55 -18.15
C ASN A 222 -12.33 7.35 -17.16
N VAL A 223 -11.78 8.42 -16.59
CA VAL A 223 -10.80 8.31 -15.52
C VAL A 223 -11.41 8.89 -14.25
N PHE A 224 -11.48 8.08 -13.19
CA PHE A 224 -11.93 8.48 -11.87
C PHE A 224 -10.74 8.44 -10.91
N LEU A 225 -10.32 9.62 -10.45
CA LEU A 225 -9.27 9.75 -9.43
C LEU A 225 -9.89 10.21 -8.11
N VAL A 226 -9.78 9.36 -7.08
CA VAL A 226 -10.18 9.70 -5.72
C VAL A 226 -9.00 10.35 -5.04
N ALA A 227 -9.13 11.61 -4.61
CA ALA A 227 -8.04 12.27 -3.94
C ALA A 227 -8.41 13.36 -2.95
N ASN A 228 -7.57 13.54 -1.93
CA ASN A 228 -7.54 14.76 -1.13
C ASN A 228 -6.81 15.87 -1.89
N ASN A 229 -7.56 16.88 -2.33
CA ASN A 229 -7.04 17.97 -3.16
C ASN A 229 -6.71 19.23 -2.34
N LYS A 230 -6.00 19.07 -1.21
CA LYS A 230 -5.65 20.19 -0.31
C LYS A 230 -4.93 21.34 -1.02
N TYR A 231 -4.07 21.04 -1.99
CA TYR A 231 -3.24 22.02 -2.71
C TYR A 231 -3.79 22.41 -4.09
N ASN A 232 -5.00 21.97 -4.44
CA ASN A 232 -5.62 22.23 -5.74
C ASN A 232 -4.77 21.82 -6.97
N LEU A 233 -4.15 20.62 -6.93
CA LEU A 233 -3.23 20.14 -7.98
C LEU A 233 -3.93 19.51 -9.19
N TYR A 234 -5.14 19.00 -9.00
CA TYR A 234 -5.85 18.20 -10.02
C TYR A 234 -6.23 18.96 -11.30
N PRO A 235 -6.54 20.27 -11.28
CA PRO A 235 -6.70 21.06 -12.50
C PRO A 235 -5.42 21.08 -13.36
N GLU A 236 -4.25 21.28 -12.74
CA GLU A 236 -2.95 21.27 -13.43
C GLU A 236 -2.64 19.88 -13.99
N ILE A 237 -2.83 18.83 -13.18
CA ILE A 237 -2.62 17.43 -13.61
C ILE A 237 -3.50 17.10 -14.82
N ALA A 238 -4.78 17.46 -14.78
CA ALA A 238 -5.68 17.24 -15.91
C ALA A 238 -5.18 17.98 -17.15
N GLN A 239 -4.78 19.25 -17.02
CA GLN A 239 -4.24 20.03 -18.13
C GLN A 239 -2.99 19.38 -18.75
N LYS A 240 -2.00 19.00 -17.93
CA LYS A 240 -0.76 18.34 -18.35
C LYS A 240 -1.00 16.97 -19.00
N ALA A 241 -2.03 16.25 -18.56
CA ALA A 241 -2.43 14.98 -19.16
C ALA A 241 -3.26 15.15 -20.45
N GLY A 242 -3.54 16.38 -20.90
CA GLY A 242 -4.43 16.63 -22.03
C GLY A 242 -5.88 16.23 -21.77
N MET A 243 -6.31 16.28 -20.50
CA MET A 243 -7.65 15.94 -20.03
C MET A 243 -8.37 17.16 -19.45
N LYS A 244 -9.68 17.03 -19.23
CA LYS A 244 -10.53 18.00 -18.54
C LYS A 244 -11.31 17.33 -17.43
N ILE A 245 -11.57 18.08 -16.35
CA ILE A 245 -12.44 17.64 -15.26
C ILE A 245 -13.89 17.84 -15.72
N ALA A 246 -14.58 16.75 -16.03
CA ALA A 246 -15.98 16.78 -16.46
C ALA A 246 -16.93 16.90 -15.26
N ASN A 247 -16.64 16.21 -14.16
CA ASN A 247 -17.43 16.25 -12.93
C ASN A 247 -16.53 16.15 -11.69
N THR A 248 -17.03 16.64 -10.56
CA THR A 248 -16.41 16.45 -9.24
C THR A 248 -17.44 15.98 -8.23
N PHE A 249 -17.09 14.97 -7.43
CA PHE A 249 -17.95 14.44 -6.37
C PHE A 249 -17.21 14.52 -5.04
N LYS A 250 -17.76 15.24 -4.06
CA LYS A 250 -17.16 15.36 -2.73
C LYS A 250 -17.68 14.25 -1.83
N ARG A 251 -16.79 13.58 -1.10
CA ARG A 251 -17.15 12.58 -0.08
C ARG A 251 -16.43 12.84 1.24
N PRO A 252 -17.10 12.70 2.39
CA PRO A 252 -16.43 12.68 3.68
C PRO A 252 -15.67 11.36 3.88
N VAL A 253 -14.55 11.41 4.60
CA VAL A 253 -13.81 10.23 5.06
C VAL A 253 -13.96 10.14 6.57
N LEU A 254 -14.75 9.16 7.02
CA LEU A 254 -15.13 9.03 8.43
C LEU A 254 -14.10 8.24 9.25
N THR A 255 -13.27 7.42 8.61
CA THR A 255 -12.33 6.52 9.29
C THR A 255 -10.92 6.68 8.72
N ARG A 256 -9.99 7.19 9.52
CA ARG A 256 -8.56 7.35 9.18
C ARG A 256 -7.68 6.58 10.17
N THR A 257 -6.51 6.14 9.69
CA THR A 257 -5.49 5.52 10.54
C THR A 257 -4.58 6.57 11.21
N GLU A 258 -4.45 7.73 10.59
CA GLU A 258 -3.60 8.85 11.03
C GLU A 258 -4.11 9.54 12.31
N LYS A 259 -3.22 10.28 12.98
CA LYS A 259 -3.49 10.99 14.24
C LYS A 259 -4.52 12.11 14.10
N ASP A 260 -4.57 12.75 12.94
CA ASP A 260 -5.45 13.88 12.68
C ASP A 260 -6.91 13.45 12.55
N LYS A 261 -7.74 13.93 13.48
CA LYS A 261 -9.20 13.70 13.52
C LYS A 261 -10.00 14.87 12.91
N GLY A 262 -9.34 15.84 12.29
CA GLY A 262 -9.99 16.93 11.57
C GLY A 262 -10.89 16.41 10.45
N ALA A 263 -11.85 17.25 10.04
CA ALA A 263 -12.72 16.93 8.91
C ALA A 263 -11.86 16.67 7.65
N TYR A 264 -11.92 15.44 7.16
CA TYR A 264 -11.19 15.01 5.97
C TYR A 264 -12.19 14.63 4.89
N SER A 265 -12.00 15.19 3.71
CA SER A 265 -12.79 14.89 2.53
C SER A 265 -11.90 14.52 1.37
N GLU A 266 -12.41 13.64 0.53
CA GLU A 266 -11.84 13.35 -0.78
C GLU A 266 -12.78 13.88 -1.86
N ILE A 267 -12.19 14.16 -3.01
CA ILE A 267 -12.90 14.52 -4.23
C ILE A 267 -12.65 13.40 -5.23
N ILE A 268 -13.72 12.91 -5.83
CA ILE A 268 -13.66 12.04 -7.00
C ILE A 268 -13.67 12.94 -8.24
N PHE A 269 -12.53 13.03 -8.91
CA PHE A 269 -12.41 13.75 -10.17
C PHE A 269 -12.75 12.81 -11.32
N HIS A 270 -13.77 13.15 -12.09
CA HIS A 270 -14.07 12.51 -13.36
C HIS A 270 -13.34 13.25 -14.47
N LEU A 271 -12.27 12.66 -14.99
CA LEU A 271 -11.48 13.20 -16.09
C LEU A 271 -11.91 12.55 -17.41
N LYS A 272 -11.99 13.40 -18.43
CA LYS A 272 -12.22 13.05 -19.83
C LYS A 272 -11.10 13.59 -20.69
N GLU A 273 -10.88 12.98 -21.84
CA GLU A 273 -10.05 13.57 -22.89
C GLU A 273 -10.57 14.97 -23.27
N LYS A 274 -9.66 15.88 -23.60
CA LYS A 274 -10.04 17.24 -23.98
C LYS A 274 -10.85 17.29 -25.25
#